data_AF-A0A2M7KWL4-F1
#
_entry.id   AF-A0A2M7KWL4-F1
#
_cell.length_a   1.000
_cell.length_b   1.000
_cell.length_c   1.000
_cell.angle_alpha   90.00
_cell.angle_beta   90.00
_cell.angle_gamma   90.00
#
_symmetry.space_group_name_H-M   'P 1'
#
loop_
_entity.id
_entity.type
_entity.pdbx_description
1 polymer ?
#
loop_
_entity_poly.entity_id
_entity_poly.type
_entity_poly.pdbx_seq_one_letter_code
_entity_poly.pdbx_strand_id
1 'polypeptide(L)'
;MRSKLTAVAAALTNILIGVCSMPTTEAAGDTGKLTKLLEVSLGQPVMQVRAKSMRLGGGAPGFFVAYSADFDVDPYIEMFFFPKDTLKLAVFTETGERLWQRDLGKAVVPGMHFCPVHACYLDDDGGDELFWGERCLELDAGKELFCADRDA
;
A
#
# COMPACT_ATOMS: atom_id res chain seq x y z
N MET A 1 1.51 -22.95 -0.49
CA MET A 1 2.71 -22.23 -0.93
C MET A 1 2.47 -20.75 -0.64
N ARG A 2 3.15 -20.14 0.34
CA ARG A 2 2.96 -18.71 0.67
C ARG A 2 4.02 -17.91 -0.08
N SER A 3 3.67 -17.38 -1.26
CA SER A 3 4.47 -16.34 -1.91
C SER A 3 4.36 -15.06 -1.07
N LYS A 4 5.49 -14.43 -0.76
CA LYS A 4 5.50 -13.07 -0.22
C LYS A 4 5.55 -12.12 -1.40
N LEU A 5 4.54 -11.27 -1.53
CA LEU A 5 4.54 -10.15 -2.46
C LEU A 5 5.45 -9.07 -1.88
N THR A 6 6.47 -8.66 -2.62
CA THR A 6 7.37 -7.58 -2.23
C THR A 6 7.30 -6.50 -3.30
N ALA A 7 6.81 -5.32 -2.94
CA ALA A 7 6.87 -4.16 -3.81
C ALA A 7 8.23 -3.49 -3.66
N VAL A 8 8.86 -3.16 -4.78
CA VAL A 8 10.11 -2.40 -4.82
C VAL A 8 9.84 -1.14 -5.64
N ALA A 9 9.93 0.04 -5.01
CA ALA A 9 9.95 1.30 -5.75
C ALA A 9 11.32 1.45 -6.42
N ALA A 10 11.35 1.47 -7.75
CA ALA A 10 12.42 2.11 -8.47
C ALA A 10 12.02 3.58 -8.66
N ALA A 11 12.98 4.50 -8.57
CA ALA A 11 12.76 5.95 -8.71
C ALA A 11 12.23 6.33 -10.11
N LEU A 12 10.97 6.05 -10.35
CA LEU A 12 10.19 6.27 -11.56
C LEU A 12 8.71 6.38 -11.14
N THR A 13 7.87 6.92 -12.00
CA THR A 13 6.40 7.04 -11.85
C THR A 13 5.66 5.70 -11.67
N ASN A 14 6.38 4.58 -11.70
CA ASN A 14 5.84 3.23 -11.72
C ASN A 14 6.37 2.42 -10.52
N ILE A 15 5.54 1.53 -9.99
CA ILE A 15 5.96 0.51 -9.01
C ILE A 15 6.11 -0.83 -9.71
N LEU A 16 7.18 -1.53 -9.36
CA LEU A 16 7.40 -2.92 -9.72
C LEU A 16 6.88 -3.84 -8.61
N ILE A 17 5.95 -4.73 -8.96
CA ILE A 17 5.49 -5.79 -8.07
C ILE A 17 6.14 -7.09 -8.52
N GLY A 18 6.93 -7.67 -7.62
CA GLY A 18 7.67 -8.91 -7.86
C GLY A 18 7.20 -10.03 -6.93
N VAL A 19 7.36 -11.27 -7.42
CA VAL A 19 7.35 -12.46 -6.58
C VAL A 19 8.74 -13.04 -6.54
N CYS A 20 9.20 -13.36 -5.33
CA CYS A 20 10.36 -14.21 -5.13
C CYS A 20 9.87 -15.66 -5.05
N SER A 21 10.23 -16.48 -6.03
CA SER A 21 10.10 -17.92 -5.93
C SER A 21 11.22 -18.42 -5.02
N MET A 22 10.87 -18.79 -3.77
CA MET A 22 11.81 -19.49 -2.91
C MET A 22 12.06 -20.89 -3.50
N PRO A 23 13.31 -21.33 -3.71
CA PRO A 23 13.56 -22.70 -4.14
C PRO A 23 13.02 -23.68 -3.09
N THR A 24 12.48 -24.81 -3.55
CA THR A 24 11.88 -25.87 -2.71
C THR A 24 12.88 -26.61 -1.82
N THR A 25 14.17 -26.31 -1.95
CA THR A 25 15.26 -26.86 -1.15
C THR A 25 16.11 -25.73 -0.62
N GLU A 26 16.26 -25.68 0.71
CA GLU A 26 17.15 -24.78 1.44
C GLU A 26 18.62 -25.04 1.07
N ALA A 27 19.04 -24.64 -0.13
CA ALA A 27 20.44 -24.45 -0.43
C ALA A 27 20.81 -23.04 0.05
N ALA A 28 21.53 -22.97 1.16
CA ALA A 28 22.04 -21.72 1.72
C ALA A 28 22.88 -20.97 0.67
N GLY A 29 22.32 -19.92 0.08
CA GLY A 29 23.02 -19.03 -0.87
C GLY A 29 22.23 -18.65 -2.13
N ASP A 30 21.13 -19.32 -2.47
CA ASP A 30 20.29 -18.91 -3.59
C ASP A 30 19.24 -17.89 -3.12
N THR A 31 19.48 -16.60 -3.40
CA THR A 31 18.57 -15.51 -2.98
C THR A 31 17.27 -15.45 -3.79
N GLY A 32 17.05 -16.38 -4.72
CA GLY A 32 15.87 -16.42 -5.56
C GLY A 32 15.87 -15.29 -6.58
N LYS A 33 15.55 -15.62 -7.85
CA LYS A 33 15.46 -14.60 -8.89
C LYS A 33 14.15 -13.83 -8.73
N LEU A 34 14.24 -12.55 -8.33
CA LEU A 34 13.12 -11.64 -8.40
C LEU A 34 12.69 -11.47 -9.87
N THR A 35 11.43 -11.80 -10.14
CA THR A 35 10.85 -11.65 -11.48
C THR A 35 9.73 -10.62 -11.41
N LYS A 36 9.73 -9.68 -12.36
CA LYS A 36 8.63 -8.72 -12.54
C LYS A 36 7.36 -9.48 -12.85
N LEU A 37 6.35 -9.36 -11.99
CA LEU A 37 5.01 -9.89 -12.29
C LEU A 37 4.12 -8.83 -12.89
N LEU A 38 4.16 -7.63 -12.30
CA LEU A 38 3.28 -6.54 -12.66
C LEU A 38 4.01 -5.22 -12.50
N GLU A 39 3.68 -4.28 -13.38
CA GLU A 39 4.13 -2.90 -13.31
C GLU A 39 2.90 -2.01 -13.43
N VAL A 40 2.73 -1.11 -12.46
CA VAL A 40 1.62 -0.15 -12.45
C VAL A 40 2.16 1.26 -12.32
N SER A 41 1.49 2.21 -13.00
CA SER A 41 1.81 3.63 -12.86
C SER A 41 1.01 4.25 -11.72
N LEU A 42 1.67 5.06 -10.89
CA LEU A 42 1.03 5.86 -9.85
C LEU A 42 0.72 7.29 -10.27
N GLY A 43 1.11 7.67 -11.48
CA GLY A 43 0.84 8.99 -12.05
C GLY A 43 1.70 10.13 -11.50
N GLN A 44 2.64 9.84 -10.59
CA GLN A 44 3.60 10.82 -10.05
C GLN A 44 4.93 10.16 -9.66
N PRO A 45 6.02 10.92 -9.49
CA PRO A 45 7.24 10.41 -8.87
C PRO A 45 6.96 9.80 -7.50
N VAL A 46 7.67 8.73 -7.17
CA VAL A 46 7.48 7.96 -5.93
C VAL A 46 8.81 7.84 -5.23
N MET A 47 8.92 8.45 -4.04
CA MET A 47 10.11 8.35 -3.19
C MET A 47 9.87 7.45 -1.98
N GLN A 48 8.60 7.17 -1.65
CA GLN A 48 8.21 6.15 -0.69
C GLN A 48 6.97 5.40 -1.17
N VAL A 49 6.93 4.10 -0.90
CA VAL A 49 5.78 3.24 -1.15
C VAL A 49 5.65 2.20 -0.04
N ARG A 50 4.42 1.96 0.39
CA ARG A 50 4.04 0.88 1.28
C ARG A 50 2.95 0.09 0.58
N ALA A 51 3.17 -1.21 0.36
CA ALA A 51 2.23 -2.06 -0.35
C ALA A 51 1.79 -3.24 0.51
N LYS A 52 0.53 -3.65 0.35
CA LYS A 52 -0.06 -4.78 1.07
C LYS A 52 -1.00 -5.54 0.16
N SER A 53 -0.84 -6.86 0.09
CA SER A 53 -1.82 -7.77 -0.51
C SER A 53 -3.07 -7.87 0.35
N MET A 54 -4.24 -7.94 -0.29
CA MET A 54 -5.55 -7.92 0.37
C MET A 54 -6.60 -8.67 -0.45
N ARG A 55 -7.78 -8.86 0.14
CA ARG A 55 -8.98 -9.36 -0.53
C ARG A 55 -9.92 -8.21 -0.83
N LEU A 56 -10.33 -8.11 -2.08
CA LEU A 56 -11.43 -7.27 -2.55
C LEU A 56 -12.77 -7.98 -2.29
N GLY A 57 -13.89 -7.30 -2.60
CA GLY A 57 -15.23 -7.88 -2.45
C GLY A 57 -15.37 -9.25 -3.12
N GLY A 58 -16.08 -10.15 -2.45
CA GLY A 58 -16.22 -11.54 -2.91
C GLY A 58 -14.92 -12.37 -2.84
N GLY A 59 -13.89 -11.89 -2.14
CA GLY A 59 -12.63 -12.60 -1.92
C GLY A 59 -11.63 -12.52 -3.07
N ALA A 60 -11.87 -11.64 -4.05
CA ALA A 60 -10.96 -11.48 -5.18
C ALA A 60 -9.60 -10.92 -4.72
N PRO A 61 -8.46 -11.37 -5.29
CA PRO A 61 -7.15 -10.87 -4.90
C PRO A 61 -6.92 -9.44 -5.40
N GLY A 62 -6.37 -8.61 -4.52
CA GLY A 62 -5.96 -7.25 -4.85
C GLY A 62 -4.78 -6.80 -4.01
N PHE A 63 -4.35 -5.56 -4.21
CA PHE A 63 -3.34 -4.93 -3.37
C PHE A 63 -3.60 -3.44 -3.22
N PHE A 64 -3.20 -2.94 -2.07
CA PHE A 64 -3.20 -1.52 -1.73
C PHE A 64 -1.78 -0.97 -1.76
N VAL A 65 -1.66 0.31 -2.10
CA VAL A 65 -0.44 1.10 -1.97
C VAL A 65 -0.70 2.44 -1.28
N ALA A 66 0.15 2.76 -0.29
CA ALA A 66 0.33 4.10 0.25
C ALA A 66 1.61 4.68 -0.33
N TYR A 67 1.56 5.87 -0.93
CA TYR A 67 2.72 6.42 -1.63
C TYR A 67 2.79 7.95 -1.57
N SER A 68 4.00 8.48 -1.70
CA SER A 68 4.29 9.91 -1.76
C SER A 68 5.56 10.19 -2.56
N ALA A 69 5.64 11.39 -3.14
CA ALA A 69 6.83 11.91 -3.79
C ALA A 69 7.87 12.46 -2.80
N ASP A 70 7.52 12.63 -1.52
CA ASP A 70 8.50 12.92 -0.49
C ASP A 70 9.18 11.63 -0.02
N PHE A 71 10.50 11.69 0.14
CA PHE A 71 11.25 10.64 0.82
C PHE A 71 10.80 10.56 2.28
N ASP A 72 10.96 9.38 2.88
CA ASP A 72 10.55 9.01 4.24
C ASP A 72 10.48 10.22 5.22
N VAL A 73 9.32 10.43 5.84
CA VAL A 73 9.09 11.57 6.77
C VAL A 73 8.85 11.06 8.19
N ASP A 74 9.47 9.95 8.54
CA ASP A 74 9.35 9.37 9.87
C ASP A 74 10.23 10.05 10.92
N PRO A 75 9.80 10.05 12.19
CA PRO A 75 10.47 10.80 13.24
C PRO A 75 11.87 10.25 13.51
N TYR A 76 12.86 11.09 13.26
CA TYR A 76 14.27 10.89 13.62
C TYR A 76 14.88 12.24 13.99
N ILE A 77 15.95 12.23 14.79
CA ILE A 77 16.55 13.44 15.37
C ILE A 77 16.96 14.49 14.32
N GLU A 78 17.20 14.06 13.08
CA GLU A 78 17.57 14.94 11.94
C GLU A 78 16.45 15.11 10.89
N MET A 79 15.26 14.54 11.10
CA MET A 79 14.16 14.52 10.12
C MET A 79 13.03 15.49 10.45
N PHE A 80 13.37 16.77 10.63
CA PHE A 80 12.38 17.83 10.80
C PHE A 80 12.27 18.70 9.54
N PHE A 81 11.54 18.21 8.54
CA PHE A 81 11.13 19.02 7.39
C PHE A 81 9.63 18.92 7.16
N PHE A 82 9.06 19.95 6.56
CA PHE A 82 7.66 19.94 6.16
C PHE A 82 7.53 19.20 4.82
N PRO A 83 6.66 18.16 4.73
CA PRO A 83 6.36 17.50 3.47
C PRO A 83 5.91 18.50 2.41
N LYS A 84 6.35 18.30 1.17
CA LYS A 84 5.93 19.07 0.00
C LYS A 84 4.79 18.38 -0.75
N ASP A 85 4.79 17.06 -0.75
CA ASP A 85 3.73 16.22 -1.31
C ASP A 85 2.79 15.70 -0.21
N THR A 86 1.68 15.13 -0.63
CA THR A 86 0.67 14.49 0.24
C THR A 86 0.78 12.97 0.18
N LEU A 87 0.27 12.30 1.22
CA LEU A 87 0.10 10.85 1.20
C LEU A 87 -1.10 10.48 0.35
N LYS A 88 -0.92 9.55 -0.60
CA LYS A 88 -2.00 9.00 -1.41
C LYS A 88 -2.19 7.53 -1.11
N LEU A 89 -3.45 7.13 -1.11
CA LEU A 89 -3.91 5.75 -0.98
C LEU A 89 -4.45 5.31 -2.34
N ALA A 90 -4.08 4.14 -2.83
CA ALA A 90 -4.68 3.57 -4.02
C ALA A 90 -4.84 2.05 -3.89
N VAL A 91 -5.91 1.53 -4.49
CA VAL A 91 -6.21 0.10 -4.53
C VAL A 91 -6.21 -0.37 -5.97
N PHE A 92 -5.65 -1.56 -6.17
CA PHE A 92 -5.50 -2.20 -7.46
C PHE A 92 -6.00 -3.64 -7.41
N THR A 93 -6.54 -4.10 -8.54
CA THR A 93 -6.79 -5.52 -8.79
C THR A 93 -5.47 -6.28 -8.96
N GLU A 94 -5.50 -7.61 -8.91
CA GLU A 94 -4.31 -8.43 -9.21
C GLU A 94 -3.71 -8.20 -10.61
N THR A 95 -4.52 -7.71 -11.56
CA THR A 95 -4.10 -7.42 -12.94
C THR A 95 -3.49 -6.02 -13.09
N GLY A 96 -3.52 -5.20 -12.03
CA GLY A 96 -2.99 -3.84 -12.02
C GLY A 96 -3.97 -2.77 -12.48
N GLU A 97 -5.26 -3.08 -12.58
CA GLU A 97 -6.30 -2.07 -12.75
C GLU A 97 -6.46 -1.29 -11.44
N ARG A 98 -6.41 0.04 -11.52
CA ARG A 98 -6.63 0.91 -10.37
C ARG A 98 -8.12 1.11 -10.15
N LEU A 99 -8.65 0.63 -9.03
CA LEU A 99 -10.05 0.81 -8.66
C LEU A 99 -10.32 2.26 -8.24
N TRP A 100 -9.51 2.77 -7.32
CA TRP A 100 -9.61 4.15 -6.86
C TRP A 100 -8.27 4.67 -6.31
N GLN A 101 -8.22 5.99 -6.16
CA GLN A 101 -7.14 6.70 -5.50
C GLN A 101 -7.73 7.83 -4.64
N ARG A 102 -7.18 7.99 -3.44
CA ARG A 102 -7.53 9.06 -2.52
C ARG A 102 -6.28 9.82 -2.11
N ASP A 103 -6.32 11.12 -2.26
CA ASP A 103 -5.32 12.04 -1.70
C ASP A 103 -5.78 12.44 -0.29
N LEU A 104 -4.92 12.22 0.71
CA LEU A 104 -5.26 12.53 2.11
C LEU A 104 -5.08 14.01 2.45
N GLY A 105 -4.56 14.81 1.52
CA GLY A 105 -4.36 16.23 1.68
C GLY A 105 -3.16 16.59 2.56
N LYS A 106 -2.93 17.89 2.71
CA LYS A 106 -1.75 18.45 3.40
C LYS A 106 -1.80 18.36 4.92
N ALA A 107 -2.94 18.01 5.49
CA ALA A 107 -3.10 17.84 6.93
C ALA A 107 -2.52 16.50 7.42
N VAL A 108 -2.20 15.58 6.50
CA VAL A 108 -1.62 14.27 6.81
C VAL A 108 -0.14 14.27 6.47
N VAL A 109 0.69 13.96 7.46
CA VAL A 109 2.13 13.75 7.27
C VAL A 109 2.34 12.38 6.60
N PRO A 110 3.04 12.31 5.45
CA PRO A 110 3.27 11.07 4.71
C PRO A 110 4.42 10.26 5.34
N GLY A 111 4.34 9.96 6.64
CA GLY A 111 5.26 9.05 7.33
C GLY A 111 4.53 7.78 7.76
N MET A 112 5.23 6.64 7.79
CA MET A 112 4.66 5.39 8.30
C MET A 112 4.31 5.48 9.79
N HIS A 113 5.13 6.18 10.57
CA HIS A 113 4.93 6.37 12.00
C HIS A 113 3.87 7.44 12.32
N PHE A 114 3.58 8.34 11.36
CA PHE A 114 2.51 9.34 11.50
C PHE A 114 1.16 8.83 11.01
N CYS A 115 1.16 8.11 9.89
CA CYS A 115 -0.05 7.57 9.27
C CYS A 115 0.13 6.08 9.02
N PRO A 116 0.00 5.23 10.07
CA PRO A 116 -0.06 3.79 9.89
C PRO A 116 -1.31 3.45 9.06
N VAL A 117 -1.12 2.57 8.09
CA VAL A 117 -2.21 2.07 7.23
C VAL A 117 -2.22 0.56 7.35
N HIS A 118 -3.39 -0.01 7.62
CA HIS A 118 -3.58 -1.44 7.82
C HIS A 118 -4.79 -1.95 7.06
N ALA A 119 -4.73 -3.17 6.55
CA ALA A 119 -5.87 -3.83 5.94
C ALA A 119 -6.23 -5.06 6.77
N CYS A 120 -7.51 -5.20 7.15
CA CYS A 120 -8.01 -6.33 7.92
C CYS A 120 -9.49 -6.62 7.64
N TYR A 121 -9.86 -7.89 7.73
CA TYR A 121 -11.23 -8.39 7.59
C TYR A 121 -12.05 -8.14 8.87
N LEU A 122 -13.12 -7.35 8.80
CA LEU A 122 -13.90 -6.96 9.98
C LEU A 122 -15.41 -7.19 9.89
N ASP A 123 -16.05 -7.02 8.73
CA ASP A 123 -17.52 -6.96 8.64
C ASP A 123 -18.18 -8.22 8.04
N ASP A 124 -17.38 -9.22 7.72
CA ASP A 124 -17.79 -10.50 7.14
C ASP A 124 -18.39 -10.43 5.71
N ASP A 125 -18.07 -9.39 4.94
CA ASP A 125 -18.56 -9.23 3.56
C ASP A 125 -17.74 -9.98 2.49
N GLY A 126 -16.63 -10.61 2.88
CA GLY A 126 -15.72 -11.34 2.02
C GLY A 126 -14.50 -10.55 1.52
N GLY A 127 -14.46 -9.24 1.72
CA GLY A 127 -13.34 -8.33 1.48
C GLY A 127 -12.61 -7.94 2.77
N ASP A 128 -11.38 -7.40 2.63
CA ASP A 128 -10.71 -6.73 3.74
C ASP A 128 -11.14 -5.24 3.78
N GLU A 129 -11.04 -4.58 4.93
CA GLU A 129 -11.23 -3.13 5.06
C GLU A 129 -9.88 -2.42 5.24
N LEU A 130 -9.75 -1.20 4.72
CA LEU A 130 -8.58 -0.36 4.89
C LEU A 130 -8.75 0.64 6.03
N PHE A 131 -7.89 0.52 7.03
CA PHE A 131 -7.72 1.49 8.11
C PHE A 131 -6.59 2.46 7.81
N TRP A 132 -6.87 3.74 7.95
CA TRP A 132 -5.84 4.76 8.08
C TRP A 132 -6.26 5.76 9.15
N GLY A 133 -5.41 5.91 10.18
CA GLY A 133 -5.77 6.67 11.36
C GLY A 133 -7.07 6.13 12.01
N GLU A 134 -8.08 7.00 12.09
CA GLU A 134 -9.39 6.73 12.70
C GLU A 134 -10.48 6.30 11.69
N ARG A 135 -10.14 6.19 10.40
CA ARG A 135 -11.12 5.92 9.33
C ARG A 135 -11.01 4.51 8.80
N CYS A 136 -12.16 3.91 8.57
CA CYS A 136 -12.32 2.60 7.95
C CYS A 136 -12.97 2.76 6.57
N LEU A 137 -12.36 2.17 5.54
CA LEU A 137 -12.81 2.24 4.15
C LEU A 137 -13.04 0.83 3.60
N GLU A 138 -14.09 0.63 2.82
CA GLU A 138 -14.21 -0.55 1.95
C GLU A 138 -13.31 -0.41 0.72
N LEU A 139 -12.86 -1.54 0.17
CA LEU A 139 -11.78 -1.57 -0.83
C LEU A 139 -12.26 -1.46 -2.28
N ASP A 140 -13.51 -1.75 -2.60
CA ASP A 140 -13.97 -1.84 -3.99
C ASP A 140 -14.22 -0.44 -4.57
N ALA A 141 -14.91 0.42 -3.84
CA ALA A 141 -15.17 1.81 -4.24
C ALA A 141 -14.47 2.85 -3.35
N GLY A 142 -13.75 2.41 -2.31
CA GLY A 142 -13.03 3.30 -1.40
C GLY A 142 -13.97 4.07 -0.48
N LYS A 143 -15.23 3.68 -0.36
CA LYS A 143 -16.22 4.37 0.46
C LYS A 143 -15.83 4.28 1.94
N GLU A 144 -15.99 5.39 2.66
CA GLU A 144 -15.84 5.37 4.11
C GLU A 144 -17.01 4.62 4.74
N LEU A 145 -16.69 3.62 5.55
CA LEU A 145 -17.66 2.86 6.34
C LEU A 145 -17.96 3.60 7.63
N PHE A 146 -16.92 4.04 8.33
CA PHE A 146 -17.04 4.88 9.53
C PHE A 146 -15.73 5.65 9.81
N CYS A 147 -15.84 6.66 10.67
CA CYS A 147 -14.75 7.42 11.25
C CYS A 147 -14.90 7.36 12.78
N ALA A 148 -13.99 6.67 13.46
CA ALA A 148 -14.10 6.36 14.88
C ALA A 148 -14.22 7.62 15.76
N ASP A 149 -13.58 8.72 15.40
CA ASP A 149 -13.66 9.98 16.17
C ASP A 149 -14.96 10.77 15.90
N ARG A 150 -15.56 10.61 14.72
CA ARG A 150 -16.79 11.34 14.33
C ARG A 150 -18.06 10.59 14.73
N ASP A 151 -18.02 9.27 14.69
CA ASP A 151 -19.20 8.40 14.72
C ASP A 151 -19.33 7.63 16.06
N ALA A 152 -18.50 7.95 17.07
CA ALA A 152 -18.52 7.37 18.42
C ALA A 152 -19.44 8.11 19.41
#